data_AF-A0AAW1QFM2-F1
#
_entry.id   AF-A0AAW1QFM2-F1
#
_cell.length_a   1.000
_cell.length_b   1.000
_cell.length_c   1.000
_cell.angle_alpha   90.00
_cell.angle_beta   90.00
_cell.angle_gamma   90.00
#
_symmetry.space_group_name_H-M   'P 1'
#
loop_
_entity.id
_entity.type
_entity.pdbx_description
1 polymer ?
#
loop_
_entity_poly.entity_id
_entity_poly.type
_entity_poly.pdbx_seq_one_letter_code
_entity_poly.pdbx_strand_id
1 'polypeptide(L)'
;MKTLVCAGSSRAGVICTNCGRSDAGSHARQSRTPQLQSLRLSTLARGVGKDAIDSSGWLDLAKLVTSGGGGVKTAYEDLADKLGKDVYLDVNGWHLYLRDVTATKGLKLHQVLAQQFGEQVSQDGFKQAEVEAVLKKVPVKLGGGKLSVALSDVIPSKGVQDLVRILEDYARDL
;
A
#
# COMPACT_ATOMS: atom_id res chain seq x y z
N MET A 1 26.62 40.46 -16.60
CA MET A 1 26.95 39.46 -17.65
C MET A 1 28.33 38.88 -17.38
N LYS A 2 28.44 37.59 -17.06
CA LYS A 2 29.53 36.67 -17.46
C LYS A 2 29.24 35.26 -16.94
N THR A 3 29.70 34.27 -17.69
CA THR A 3 29.35 32.85 -17.54
C THR A 3 30.59 32.05 -17.12
N LEU A 4 30.36 30.80 -16.68
CA LEU A 4 31.23 29.62 -16.87
C LEU A 4 32.34 29.35 -15.83
N VAL A 5 32.34 28.16 -15.20
CA VAL A 5 33.31 27.03 -15.43
C VAL A 5 33.27 25.95 -14.31
N CYS A 6 33.06 24.70 -14.74
CA CYS A 6 33.47 23.35 -14.26
C CYS A 6 33.63 22.95 -12.77
N ALA A 7 32.99 21.81 -12.41
CA ALA A 7 33.61 20.51 -12.06
C ALA A 7 32.49 19.45 -11.82
N GLY A 8 32.62 18.12 -12.05
CA GLY A 8 33.67 17.31 -12.67
C GLY A 8 33.29 15.81 -12.75
N SER A 9 33.82 15.11 -13.77
CA SER A 9 33.99 13.65 -13.97
C SER A 9 33.38 12.59 -13.02
N SER A 10 32.59 11.63 -13.57
CA SER A 10 33.05 10.21 -13.68
C SER A 10 32.09 9.21 -14.35
N ARG A 11 32.66 8.43 -15.29
CA ARG A 11 32.47 6.98 -15.53
C ARG A 11 31.08 6.39 -15.89
N ALA A 12 30.89 6.20 -17.19
CA ALA A 12 30.53 4.91 -17.80
C ALA A 12 31.17 4.91 -19.21
N GLY A 13 31.78 3.86 -19.75
CA GLY A 13 31.66 2.44 -19.46
C GLY A 13 31.60 1.69 -20.79
N VAL A 14 32.60 1.90 -21.66
CA VAL A 14 32.62 1.38 -23.04
C VAL A 14 33.26 0.00 -23.09
N ILE A 15 32.44 -1.06 -23.20
CA ILE A 15 32.86 -2.37 -23.70
C ILE A 15 31.73 -2.96 -24.54
N CYS A 16 31.99 -3.17 -25.83
CA CYS A 16 31.40 -4.24 -26.64
C CYS A 16 32.07 -4.24 -28.04
N THR A 17 33.30 -4.75 -28.10
CA THR A 17 33.91 -5.17 -29.36
C THR A 17 33.30 -6.51 -29.78
N ASN A 18 32.72 -6.58 -30.98
CA ASN A 18 32.59 -7.86 -31.66
C ASN A 18 33.09 -7.72 -33.12
N CYS A 19 34.02 -8.58 -33.51
CA CYS A 19 34.59 -8.62 -34.85
C CYS A 19 33.93 -9.73 -35.68
N GLY A 20 33.57 -9.42 -36.93
CA GLY A 20 33.03 -10.39 -37.88
C GLY A 20 33.31 -10.00 -39.33
N ARG A 21 34.40 -10.56 -39.89
CA ARG A 21 34.59 -10.84 -41.33
C ARG A 21 33.53 -11.88 -41.79
N SER A 22 33.14 -12.13 -43.05
CA SER A 22 33.47 -11.69 -44.44
C SER A 22 32.47 -12.44 -45.39
N ASP A 23 32.22 -12.16 -46.67
CA ASP A 23 32.62 -11.07 -47.61
C ASP A 23 31.66 -11.02 -48.85
N ALA A 24 31.98 -10.14 -49.82
CA ALA A 24 31.59 -10.19 -51.25
C ALA A 24 30.11 -10.01 -51.71
N GLY A 25 29.90 -9.26 -52.82
CA GLY A 25 28.81 -9.56 -53.78
C GLY A 25 27.97 -8.41 -54.37
N SER A 26 28.40 -7.87 -55.52
CA SER A 26 27.61 -7.32 -56.66
C SER A 26 26.41 -6.36 -56.50
N HIS A 27 26.56 -5.21 -57.18
CA HIS A 27 25.61 -4.56 -58.09
C HIS A 27 24.07 -4.66 -57.86
N ALA A 28 23.46 -3.55 -57.43
CA ALA A 28 22.21 -3.06 -58.04
C ALA A 28 22.04 -1.54 -57.85
N ARG A 29 21.80 -0.82 -58.94
CA ARG A 29 21.51 0.63 -58.96
C ARG A 29 20.00 0.80 -59.11
N GLN A 30 19.29 1.29 -58.08
CA GLN A 30 17.88 1.66 -58.26
C GLN A 30 17.45 2.94 -57.54
N SER A 31 16.60 3.65 -58.25
CA SER A 31 16.27 5.07 -58.13
C SER A 31 15.23 5.40 -57.07
N ARG A 32 15.26 6.67 -56.65
CA ARG A 32 14.37 7.35 -55.70
C ARG A 32 12.87 7.12 -55.98
N THR A 33 12.12 6.82 -54.92
CA THR A 33 10.71 7.23 -54.74
C THR A 33 10.45 7.53 -53.26
N PRO A 34 9.99 8.74 -52.88
CA PRO A 34 9.57 9.01 -51.50
C PRO A 34 8.11 8.55 -51.31
N GLN A 35 7.90 7.37 -50.72
CA GLN A 35 6.56 6.96 -50.30
C GLN A 35 6.28 7.53 -48.91
N LEU A 36 5.31 8.46 -48.81
CA LEU A 36 4.78 8.97 -47.55
C LEU A 36 4.08 7.84 -46.79
N GLN A 37 4.81 7.17 -45.90
CA GLN A 37 4.22 6.21 -44.98
C GLN A 37 3.51 6.94 -43.85
N SER A 38 2.20 6.72 -43.77
CA SER A 38 1.31 7.16 -42.71
C SER A 38 1.92 6.94 -41.32
N LEU A 39 2.03 8.02 -40.54
CA LEU A 39 2.24 7.95 -39.10
C LEU A 39 1.02 7.30 -38.44
N ARG A 40 0.96 5.96 -38.46
CA ARG A 40 0.17 5.23 -37.47
C ARG A 40 0.90 5.33 -36.13
N LEU A 41 0.65 6.43 -35.44
CA LEU A 41 1.00 6.58 -34.04
C LEU A 41 0.20 5.51 -33.29
N SER A 42 0.84 4.38 -33.03
CA SER A 42 0.29 3.32 -32.19
C SER A 42 0.08 3.92 -30.81
N THR A 43 -1.15 4.29 -30.50
CA THR A 43 -1.54 4.79 -29.18
C THR A 43 -1.15 3.74 -28.15
N LEU A 44 -0.04 3.98 -27.46
CA LEU A 44 0.35 3.19 -26.31
C LEU A 44 -0.73 3.41 -25.26
N ALA A 45 -1.67 2.48 -25.21
CA ALA A 45 -2.56 2.27 -24.09
C ALA A 45 -1.66 1.90 -22.90
N ARG A 46 -1.13 2.93 -22.23
CA ARG A 46 -0.49 2.79 -20.93
C ARG A 46 -1.52 2.15 -20.02
N GLY A 47 -1.26 0.89 -19.64
CA GLY A 47 -2.16 0.13 -18.79
C GLY A 47 -2.50 0.95 -17.55
N VAL A 48 -3.79 1.00 -17.22
CA VAL A 48 -4.27 1.57 -15.96
C VAL A 48 -3.54 0.85 -14.83
N GLY A 49 -2.76 1.62 -14.05
CA GLY A 49 -1.88 1.10 -13.01
C GLY A 49 -2.65 0.24 -12.02
N LYS A 50 -2.22 -1.01 -11.84
CA LYS A 50 -2.92 -2.03 -11.05
C LYS A 50 -2.33 -2.08 -9.64
N ASP A 51 -2.08 -0.90 -9.08
CA ASP A 51 -1.10 -0.68 -8.00
C ASP A 51 -1.78 -0.29 -6.67
N ALA A 52 -3.08 -0.54 -6.54
CA ALA A 52 -3.91 -0.08 -5.42
C ALA A 52 -4.91 -1.12 -4.88
N ILE A 53 -4.82 -2.38 -5.32
CA ILE A 53 -5.34 -3.50 -4.53
C ILE A 53 -4.18 -3.93 -3.64
N ASP A 54 -4.29 -3.63 -2.34
CA ASP A 54 -3.33 -4.06 -1.35
C ASP A 54 -3.22 -5.60 -1.36
N SER A 55 -2.03 -6.13 -1.63
CA SER A 55 -1.77 -7.54 -1.94
C SER A 55 -2.06 -8.55 -0.81
N SER A 56 -2.68 -8.08 0.27
CA SER A 56 -2.90 -8.82 1.52
C SER A 56 -4.29 -9.43 1.64
N GLY A 57 -5.24 -9.12 0.74
CA GLY A 57 -6.50 -9.86 0.55
C GLY A 57 -7.49 -9.91 1.73
N TRP A 58 -7.13 -9.34 2.88
CA TRP A 58 -7.87 -9.40 4.14
C TRP A 58 -8.92 -8.29 4.28
N LEU A 59 -8.86 -7.25 3.44
CA LEU A 59 -9.76 -6.11 3.48
C LEU A 59 -10.16 -5.65 2.07
N ASP A 60 -11.45 -5.71 1.76
CA ASP A 60 -11.98 -5.17 0.51
C ASP A 60 -12.18 -3.65 0.61
N LEU A 61 -11.11 -2.92 0.31
CA LEU A 61 -11.10 -1.46 0.24
C LEU A 61 -12.07 -0.90 -0.82
N ALA A 62 -12.41 -1.69 -1.85
CA ALA A 62 -13.39 -1.27 -2.85
C ALA A 62 -14.80 -1.27 -2.24
N LYS A 63 -15.16 -2.29 -1.45
CA LYS A 63 -16.42 -2.31 -0.67
C LYS A 63 -16.54 -1.06 0.21
N LEU A 64 -15.48 -0.71 0.95
CA LEU A 64 -15.42 0.47 1.82
C LEU A 64 -15.64 1.81 1.08
N VAL A 65 -14.92 2.06 -0.01
CA VAL A 65 -14.96 3.36 -0.70
C VAL A 65 -16.18 3.52 -1.62
N THR A 66 -16.71 2.41 -2.17
CA THR A 66 -17.86 2.44 -3.09
C THR A 66 -19.18 2.65 -2.33
N SER A 67 -19.24 2.32 -1.03
CA SER A 67 -20.38 2.63 -0.16
C SER A 67 -20.31 4.00 0.53
N GLY A 68 -19.18 4.72 0.46
CA GLY A 68 -18.95 5.93 1.25
C GLY A 68 -18.04 6.95 0.55
N GLY A 69 -18.62 7.74 -0.37
CA GLY A 69 -17.91 8.79 -1.09
C GLY A 69 -17.59 10.02 -0.23
N GLY A 70 -16.40 10.03 0.38
CA GLY A 70 -15.81 11.20 1.02
C GLY A 70 -15.74 11.14 2.54
N GLY A 71 -14.55 10.84 3.07
CA GLY A 71 -14.27 10.79 4.52
C GLY A 71 -15.05 9.68 5.20
N VAL A 72 -14.50 8.46 5.22
CA VAL A 72 -15.17 7.29 5.79
C VAL A 72 -15.58 7.56 7.23
N LYS A 73 -16.89 7.75 7.42
CA LYS A 73 -17.58 7.63 8.69
C LYS A 73 -18.33 6.31 8.65
N THR A 74 -17.86 5.36 9.43
CA THR A 74 -18.45 4.03 9.56
C THR A 74 -19.74 4.09 10.39
N ALA A 75 -20.48 2.99 10.49
CA ALA A 75 -21.54 2.86 11.50
C ALA A 75 -20.99 2.70 12.93
N TYR A 76 -19.66 2.61 13.08
CA TYR A 76 -18.93 2.23 14.29
C TYR A 76 -17.97 3.33 14.75
N GLU A 77 -18.28 4.61 14.48
CA GLU A 77 -17.38 5.72 14.81
C GLU A 77 -17.03 5.78 16.30
N ASP A 78 -18.00 5.57 17.21
CA ASP A 78 -17.73 5.58 18.66
C ASP A 78 -16.75 4.48 19.09
N LEU A 79 -16.86 3.29 18.47
CA LEU A 79 -15.90 2.20 18.65
C LEU A 79 -14.54 2.59 18.07
N ALA A 80 -14.50 3.14 16.86
CA ALA A 80 -13.28 3.61 16.22
C ALA A 80 -12.56 4.67 17.07
N ASP A 81 -13.31 5.57 17.70
CA ASP A 81 -12.79 6.68 18.48
C ASP A 81 -12.27 6.20 19.85
N LYS A 82 -12.86 5.16 20.47
CA LYS A 82 -12.28 4.45 21.63
C LYS A 82 -10.98 3.72 21.22
N LEU A 83 -11.03 2.86 20.20
CA LEU A 83 -9.89 2.09 19.70
C LEU A 83 -8.71 2.99 19.27
N GLY A 84 -9.00 4.12 18.64
CA GLY A 84 -8.00 5.08 18.16
C GLY A 84 -7.23 5.81 19.27
N LYS A 85 -7.78 5.88 20.50
CA LYS A 85 -7.19 6.61 21.63
C LYS A 85 -6.41 5.70 22.57
N ASP A 86 -6.90 4.49 22.81
CA ASP A 86 -6.36 3.64 23.88
C ASP A 86 -5.40 2.55 23.35
N VAL A 87 -5.57 2.12 22.09
CA VAL A 87 -4.73 1.08 21.48
C VAL A 87 -3.60 1.71 20.67
N TYR A 88 -2.39 1.20 20.87
CA TYR A 88 -1.16 1.67 20.23
C TYR A 88 -0.27 0.50 19.75
N LEU A 89 0.58 0.83 18.78
CA LEU A 89 1.72 0.02 18.35
C LEU A 89 2.94 0.41 19.19
N ASP A 90 3.77 -0.55 19.59
CA ASP A 90 5.09 -0.29 20.15
C ASP A 90 6.16 -0.60 19.10
N VAL A 91 6.93 0.43 18.71
CA VAL A 91 8.11 0.28 17.86
C VAL A 91 9.30 0.92 18.57
N ASN A 92 10.13 0.10 19.21
CA ASN A 92 11.34 0.55 19.91
C ASN A 92 11.04 1.61 21.00
N GLY A 93 9.97 1.39 21.77
CA GLY A 93 9.51 2.30 22.83
C GLY A 93 8.70 3.49 22.33
N TRP A 94 8.36 3.55 21.04
CA TRP A 94 7.50 4.59 20.48
C TRP A 94 6.06 4.09 20.45
N HIS A 95 5.17 4.77 21.17
CA HIS A 95 3.74 4.47 21.18
C HIS A 95 3.04 5.20 20.03
N LEU A 96 2.66 4.45 18.99
CA LEU A 96 1.95 4.98 17.82
C LEU A 96 0.48 4.55 17.88
N TYR A 97 -0.42 5.48 18.22
CA TYR A 97 -1.84 5.19 18.37
C TYR A 97 -2.53 4.84 17.04
N LEU A 98 -3.54 3.96 17.08
CA LEU A 98 -4.29 3.53 15.89
C LEU A 98 -5.00 4.69 15.17
N ARG A 99 -5.19 5.85 15.83
CA ARG A 99 -5.68 7.08 15.20
C ARG A 99 -4.70 7.75 14.23
N ASP A 100 -3.41 7.61 14.50
CA ASP A 100 -2.36 8.23 13.69
C ASP A 100 -1.95 7.32 12.53
N VAL A 101 -1.96 6.01 12.78
CA VAL A 101 -1.67 4.95 11.80
C VAL A 101 -2.69 4.95 10.66
N THR A 102 -2.15 4.93 9.44
CA THR A 102 -2.91 4.90 8.18
C THR A 102 -2.69 3.54 7.54
N ALA A 103 -3.77 2.79 7.27
CA ALA A 103 -3.69 1.43 6.72
C ALA A 103 -3.40 1.43 5.22
N THR A 104 -4.19 2.20 4.46
CA THR A 104 -4.04 2.45 3.03
C THR A 104 -4.35 3.93 2.75
N LYS A 105 -4.01 4.44 1.56
CA LYS A 105 -4.17 5.86 1.16
C LYS A 105 -5.52 6.46 1.62
N GLY A 106 -5.48 7.34 2.63
CA GLY A 106 -6.64 8.07 3.15
C GLY A 106 -7.49 7.32 4.21
N LEU A 107 -7.17 6.07 4.53
CA LEU A 107 -7.93 5.25 5.48
C LEU A 107 -7.14 4.99 6.76
N LYS A 108 -7.75 5.33 7.90
CA LYS A 108 -7.14 5.18 9.21
C LYS A 108 -7.36 3.76 9.76
N LEU A 109 -6.38 3.23 10.47
CA LEU A 109 -6.40 1.84 10.92
C LEU A 109 -7.49 1.56 11.96
N HIS A 110 -7.73 2.47 12.91
CA HIS A 110 -8.82 2.35 13.88
C HIS A 110 -10.21 2.21 13.25
N GLN A 111 -10.54 3.00 12.20
CA GLN A 111 -11.85 2.95 11.53
C GLN A 111 -12.06 1.60 10.82
N VAL A 112 -11.01 1.11 10.14
CA VAL A 112 -11.00 -0.21 9.50
C VAL A 112 -11.24 -1.33 10.51
N LEU A 113 -10.51 -1.29 11.64
CA LEU A 113 -10.65 -2.30 12.70
C LEU A 113 -12.02 -2.23 13.39
N ALA A 114 -12.52 -1.02 13.65
CA ALA A 114 -13.85 -0.83 14.25
C ALA A 114 -14.96 -1.38 13.36
N GLN A 115 -14.89 -1.20 12.03
CA GLN A 115 -15.84 -1.85 11.15
C GLN A 115 -15.68 -3.38 11.14
N GLN A 116 -14.45 -3.89 11.05
CA GLN A 116 -14.21 -5.34 11.05
C GLN A 116 -14.73 -6.02 12.33
N PHE A 117 -14.48 -5.45 13.51
CA PHE A 117 -14.98 -5.98 14.77
C PHE A 117 -16.47 -5.67 15.00
N GLY A 118 -16.96 -4.52 14.54
CA GLY A 118 -18.36 -4.14 14.60
C GLY A 118 -19.29 -5.04 13.76
N GLU A 119 -18.82 -5.51 12.59
CA GLU A 119 -19.51 -6.54 11.80
C GLU A 119 -19.45 -7.93 12.46
N GLN A 120 -18.48 -8.18 13.36
CA GLN A 120 -18.33 -9.43 14.11
C GLN A 120 -18.98 -9.42 15.50
N VAL A 121 -19.59 -8.30 15.91
CA VAL A 121 -20.24 -8.17 17.22
C VAL A 121 -21.34 -9.23 17.34
N SER A 122 -21.19 -10.11 18.33
CA SER A 122 -22.03 -11.30 18.53
C SER A 122 -22.45 -11.38 19.99
N GLN A 123 -23.65 -11.91 20.26
CA GLN A 123 -24.20 -11.95 21.63
C GLN A 123 -23.36 -12.77 22.62
N ASP A 124 -22.51 -13.67 22.14
CA ASP A 124 -21.58 -14.47 22.96
C ASP A 124 -20.30 -13.72 23.41
N GLY A 125 -20.14 -12.45 23.02
CA GLY A 125 -18.99 -11.61 23.35
C GLY A 125 -17.71 -11.93 22.56
N PHE A 126 -16.63 -11.19 22.81
CA PHE A 126 -15.34 -11.36 22.12
C PHE A 126 -14.35 -12.14 22.95
N LYS A 127 -13.77 -13.21 22.39
CA LYS A 127 -12.64 -13.90 23.02
C LYS A 127 -11.31 -13.32 22.53
N GLN A 128 -10.33 -13.19 23.42
CA GLN A 128 -8.98 -12.72 23.08
C GLN A 128 -8.37 -13.48 21.89
N ALA A 129 -8.54 -14.80 21.81
CA ALA A 129 -8.04 -15.62 20.71
C ALA A 129 -8.65 -15.27 19.34
N GLU A 130 -9.91 -14.84 19.31
CA GLU A 130 -10.63 -14.44 18.10
C GLU A 130 -10.14 -13.05 17.64
N VAL A 131 -9.95 -12.13 18.59
CA VAL A 131 -9.34 -10.81 18.36
C VAL A 131 -7.93 -10.95 17.81
N GLU A 132 -7.06 -11.76 18.45
CA GLU A 132 -5.71 -12.05 17.96
C GLU A 132 -5.71 -12.70 16.57
N ALA A 133 -6.67 -13.56 16.26
CA ALA A 133 -6.80 -14.18 14.94
C ALA A 133 -7.21 -13.18 13.85
N VAL A 134 -7.90 -12.10 14.19
CA VAL A 134 -8.13 -10.95 13.29
C VAL A 134 -6.85 -10.13 13.15
N LEU A 135 -6.19 -9.74 14.27
CA LEU A 135 -4.95 -8.95 14.26
C LEU A 135 -3.83 -9.62 13.44
N LYS A 136 -3.70 -10.95 13.49
CA LYS A 136 -2.72 -11.73 12.71
C LYS A 136 -2.91 -11.61 11.19
N LYS A 137 -4.12 -11.29 10.71
CA LYS A 137 -4.42 -11.12 9.28
C LYS A 137 -4.09 -9.72 8.77
N VAL A 138 -3.93 -8.74 9.66
CA VAL A 138 -3.70 -7.34 9.34
C VAL A 138 -2.19 -7.10 9.14
N PRO A 139 -1.70 -6.77 7.93
CA PRO A 139 -0.31 -6.43 7.73
C PRO A 139 -0.07 -4.94 7.95
N VAL A 140 0.91 -4.62 8.77
CA VAL A 140 1.41 -3.26 9.01
C VAL A 140 2.72 -3.07 8.24
N LYS A 141 2.75 -2.06 7.36
CA LYS A 141 3.92 -1.70 6.57
C LYS A 141 4.80 -0.72 7.35
N LEU A 142 6.02 -1.14 7.67
CA LEU A 142 7.01 -0.33 8.40
C LEU A 142 8.16 0.09 7.46
N GLY A 143 8.91 1.12 7.87
CA GLY A 143 10.10 1.59 7.15
C GLY A 143 9.85 2.04 5.70
N GLY A 144 8.67 2.59 5.41
CA GLY A 144 8.26 2.98 4.04
C GLY A 144 7.85 1.79 3.16
N GLY A 145 7.42 0.68 3.75
CA GLY A 145 7.01 -0.54 3.02
C GLY A 145 8.14 -1.54 2.76
N LYS A 146 9.33 -1.32 3.34
CA LYS A 146 10.46 -2.27 3.29
C LYS A 146 10.23 -3.51 4.15
N LEU A 147 9.39 -3.40 5.18
CA LEU A 147 9.02 -4.47 6.09
C LEU A 147 7.49 -4.50 6.19
N SER A 148 6.92 -5.71 6.19
CA SER A 148 5.52 -5.96 6.48
C SER A 148 5.45 -7.00 7.59
N VAL A 149 4.79 -6.67 8.70
CA VAL A 149 4.63 -7.49 9.90
C VAL A 149 3.16 -7.61 10.24
N ALA A 150 2.73 -8.66 10.95
CA ALA A 150 1.34 -8.74 11.38
C ALA A 150 1.09 -7.73 12.51
N LEU A 151 -0.11 -7.17 12.57
CA LEU A 151 -0.51 -6.20 13.60
C LEU A 151 -0.40 -6.80 15.02
N SER A 152 -0.61 -8.11 15.15
CA SER A 152 -0.38 -8.88 16.37
C SER A 152 1.04 -8.80 16.91
N ASP A 153 2.03 -8.56 16.04
CA ASP A 153 3.45 -8.65 16.39
C ASP A 153 4.01 -7.26 16.80
N VAL A 154 3.21 -6.21 16.61
CA VAL A 154 3.56 -4.80 16.87
C VAL A 154 2.68 -4.17 17.96
N ILE A 155 1.47 -4.70 18.20
CA ILE A 155 0.67 -4.33 19.37
C ILE A 155 1.23 -5.08 20.60
N PRO A 156 1.60 -4.40 21.69
CA PRO A 156 2.04 -5.07 22.92
C PRO A 156 0.86 -5.77 23.61
N SER A 157 1.13 -6.78 24.43
CA SER A 157 0.08 -7.59 25.09
C SER A 157 -0.96 -6.76 25.85
N LYS A 158 -0.56 -5.62 26.42
CA LYS A 158 -1.49 -4.66 27.05
C LYS A 158 -2.48 -4.07 26.04
N GLY A 159 -2.02 -3.65 24.86
CA GLY A 159 -2.88 -3.12 23.81
C GLY A 159 -3.90 -4.14 23.29
N VAL A 160 -3.56 -5.44 23.31
CA VAL A 160 -4.52 -6.53 23.00
C VAL A 160 -5.57 -6.67 24.11
N GLN A 161 -5.17 -6.58 25.38
CA GLN A 161 -6.11 -6.62 26.52
C GLN A 161 -7.06 -5.42 26.52
N ASP A 162 -6.54 -4.21 26.25
CA ASP A 162 -7.33 -2.99 26.18
C ASP A 162 -8.28 -3.01 24.97
N LEU A 163 -7.85 -3.56 23.82
CA LEU A 163 -8.71 -3.85 22.67
C LEU A 163 -9.87 -4.80 23.01
N VAL A 164 -9.60 -5.92 23.70
CA VAL A 164 -10.66 -6.86 24.13
C VAL A 164 -11.67 -6.17 25.04
N ARG A 165 -11.21 -5.41 26.04
CA ARG A 165 -12.09 -4.66 26.96
C ARG A 165 -12.99 -3.66 26.24
N ILE A 166 -12.44 -2.87 25.31
CA ILE A 166 -13.22 -1.89 24.54
C ILE A 166 -14.30 -2.59 23.70
N LEU A 167 -14.00 -3.78 23.16
CA LEU A 167 -14.95 -4.58 22.41
C LEU A 167 -16.02 -5.21 23.30
N GLU A 168 -15.67 -5.69 24.50
CA GLU A 168 -16.61 -6.19 25.52
C GLU A 168 -17.50 -5.09 26.11
N ASP A 169 -16.97 -3.87 26.31
CA ASP A 169 -17.74 -2.69 26.72
C ASP A 169 -18.71 -2.29 25.61
N TYR A 170 -18.23 -2.17 24.37
CA TYR A 170 -19.07 -1.83 23.22
C TYR A 170 -20.20 -2.86 22.98
N ALA A 171 -19.91 -4.16 23.14
CA ALA A 171 -20.93 -5.21 23.04
C ALA A 171 -21.96 -5.20 24.18
N ARG A 172 -21.67 -4.56 25.32
CA ARG A 172 -22.59 -4.34 26.44
C ARG A 172 -23.41 -3.04 26.31
N ASP A 173 -22.91 -2.08 25.55
CA ASP A 173 -23.56 -0.78 25.28
C ASP A 173 -24.61 -0.86 24.13
N LEU A 174 -24.71 -2.00 23.43
CA LEU A 174 -25.63 -2.27 22.30
C LEU A 174 -27.00 -2.84 22.71
#